data_AF-A0A2G6IKC5-F1
#
_entry.id   AF-A0A2G6IKC5-F1
#
_cell.length_a   1.000
_cell.length_b   1.000
_cell.length_c   1.000
_cell.angle_alpha   90.00
_cell.angle_beta   90.00
_cell.angle_gamma   90.00
#
_symmetry.space_group_name_H-M   'P 1'
#
loop_
_entity.id
_entity.type
_entity.pdbx_description
1 polymer ?
#
loop_
_entity_poly.entity_id
_entity_poly.type
_entity_poly.pdbx_seq_one_letter_code
_entity_poly.pdbx_strand_id
1 'polypeptide(L)'
;MTVSRPHKTWWTATEIAEANLPDMPGTRKGVDLLAKRSGWRSHPNWSRQRSGKGGGWEYSWELFPTRARRILLKQSAPKAVAETKVDLHAYYEALPDRIKKKAQERKRVLDLVLTLERDGLPRDEAVQHGAAEAGVSARTIWNWFKLVSGAAGPSEWLYHLAPRHRAGGCKKAKAKCSKAFFDLLKADYLRVDGGSFSASYLRAVEWCKANGKAFLTERTARRRMNEEVPRVTQVFAREGEAGLMCIPTRY
;
A
#
# COMPACT_ATOMS: atom_id res chain seq x y z
N MET A 1 -2.38 18.64 21.60
CA MET A 1 -2.24 19.30 20.28
C MET A 1 -0.84 19.04 19.77
N THR A 2 -0.67 18.32 18.67
CA THR A 2 0.64 18.03 18.06
C THR A 2 1.15 19.28 17.33
N VAL A 3 2.19 19.91 17.85
CA VAL A 3 2.78 21.12 17.24
C VAL A 3 3.57 20.69 16.00
N SER A 4 3.12 21.12 14.81
CA SER A 4 3.88 20.92 13.57
C SER A 4 5.17 21.74 13.64
N ARG A 5 6.32 21.10 13.47
CA ARG A 5 7.65 21.71 13.57
C ARG A 5 8.43 21.47 12.27
N PRO A 6 9.18 22.47 11.78
CA PRO A 6 10.07 22.29 10.64
C PRO A 6 11.24 21.37 10.99
N HIS A 7 11.94 20.85 9.96
CA HIS A 7 13.11 19.97 10.15
C HIS A 7 14.23 20.60 10.99
N LYS A 8 14.37 21.93 10.94
CA LYS A 8 15.35 22.69 11.71
C LYS A 8 14.67 23.82 12.47
N THR A 9 14.81 23.81 13.79
CA THR A 9 14.14 24.77 14.68
C THR A 9 15.05 25.91 15.12
N TRP A 10 16.37 25.70 15.19
CA TRP A 10 17.36 26.69 15.63
C TRP A 10 18.25 27.11 14.47
N TRP A 11 18.37 28.42 14.26
CA TRP A 11 19.06 29.01 13.12
C TRP A 11 20.06 30.07 13.56
N THR A 12 21.23 30.08 12.94
CA THR A 12 22.21 31.17 13.12
C THR A 12 21.92 32.34 12.19
N ALA A 13 22.41 33.54 12.51
CA ALA A 13 22.24 34.71 11.65
C ALA A 13 22.78 34.51 10.22
N THR A 14 23.84 33.70 10.05
CA THR A 14 24.38 33.36 8.73
C THR A 14 23.42 32.44 7.96
N GLU A 15 22.94 31.38 8.60
CA GLU A 15 22.01 30.43 7.97
C GLU A 15 20.67 31.08 7.60
N ILE A 16 20.20 32.03 8.42
CA ILE A 16 19.00 32.81 8.12
C ILE A 16 19.19 33.61 6.83
N ALA A 17 20.35 34.25 6.67
CA ALA A 17 20.68 35.02 5.49
C ALA A 17 20.82 34.11 4.26
N GLU A 18 21.49 32.97 4.39
CA GLU A 18 21.65 31.98 3.32
C GLU A 18 20.31 31.35 2.89
N ALA A 19 19.37 31.20 3.83
CA ALA A 19 18.05 30.64 3.55
C ALA A 19 17.18 31.56 2.67
N ASN A 20 17.56 32.84 2.49
CA ASN A 20 16.85 33.82 1.65
C ASN A 20 15.33 33.76 1.81
N LEU A 21 14.88 33.70 3.07
CA LEU A 21 13.46 33.58 3.38
C LEU A 21 12.73 34.90 3.06
N PRO A 22 11.46 34.84 2.65
CA PRO A 22 10.67 36.04 2.39
C PRO A 22 10.57 36.90 3.65
N ASP A 23 10.68 38.21 3.46
CA ASP A 23 10.67 39.21 4.54
C ASP A 23 11.84 39.06 5.53
N MET A 24 12.91 38.33 5.16
CA MET A 24 14.14 38.21 5.93
C MET A 24 15.33 38.84 5.19
N PRO A 25 16.29 39.47 5.90
CA PRO A 25 17.48 40.02 5.28
C PRO A 25 18.39 38.92 4.72
N GLY A 26 18.84 39.06 3.47
CA GLY A 26 19.76 38.12 2.82
C GLY A 26 21.24 38.28 3.21
N THR A 27 21.55 39.07 4.24
CA THR A 27 22.93 39.23 4.75
C THR A 27 22.98 39.04 6.26
N ARG A 28 24.06 38.43 6.77
CA ARG A 28 24.26 38.23 8.22
C ARG A 28 24.13 39.53 9.02
N LYS A 29 24.75 40.63 8.54
CA LYS A 29 24.64 41.95 9.18
C LYS A 29 23.20 42.46 9.25
N GLY A 30 22.43 42.25 8.17
CA GLY A 30 21.01 42.61 8.14
C GLY A 30 20.18 41.83 9.15
N VAL A 31 20.44 40.53 9.31
CA VAL A 31 19.77 39.68 10.32
C VAL A 31 20.12 40.13 11.73
N ASP A 32 21.38 40.48 12.01
CA ASP A 32 21.79 41.00 13.32
C ASP A 32 21.12 42.35 13.64
N LEU A 33 20.95 43.23 12.65
CA LEU A 33 20.20 44.48 12.81
C LEU A 33 18.72 44.23 13.06
N LEU A 34 18.11 43.28 12.35
CA LEU A 34 16.73 42.88 12.56
C LEU A 34 16.52 42.31 13.97
N ALA A 35 17.42 41.43 14.42
CA ALA A 35 17.38 40.84 15.74
C ALA A 35 17.52 41.89 16.86
N LYS A 36 18.36 42.91 16.66
CA LYS A 36 18.49 44.06 17.57
C LYS A 36 17.21 44.90 17.59
N ARG A 37 16.70 45.30 16.41
CA ARG A 37 15.49 46.13 16.28
C ARG A 37 14.25 45.45 16.89
N SER A 38 14.15 44.14 16.69
CA SER A 38 12.98 43.35 17.11
C SER A 38 13.15 42.74 18.50
N GLY A 39 14.23 43.06 19.22
CA GLY A 39 14.45 42.59 20.59
C GLY A 39 14.57 41.08 20.74
N TRP A 40 15.01 40.35 19.71
CA TRP A 40 15.00 38.88 19.72
C TRP A 40 15.78 38.27 20.89
N ARG A 41 16.87 38.94 21.30
CA ARG A 41 17.74 38.52 22.41
C ARG A 41 17.12 38.76 23.79
N SER A 42 16.03 39.51 23.87
CA SER A 42 15.28 39.74 25.11
C SER A 42 14.30 38.60 25.41
N HIS A 43 14.14 37.64 24.49
CA HIS A 43 13.28 36.47 24.67
C HIS A 43 14.12 35.23 25.06
N PRO A 44 14.12 34.82 26.35
CA PRO A 44 14.97 33.72 26.82
C PRO A 44 14.63 32.37 26.21
N ASN A 45 13.37 32.18 25.81
CA ASN A 45 12.88 30.90 25.28
C ASN A 45 13.12 30.74 23.77
N TRP A 46 13.42 31.83 23.06
CA TRP A 46 13.51 31.85 21.60
C TRP A 46 14.85 32.34 21.07
N SER A 47 15.75 32.75 21.96
CA SER A 47 17.13 33.09 21.63
C SER A 47 18.07 32.36 22.59
N ARG A 48 19.15 31.81 22.07
CA ARG A 48 20.16 31.12 22.88
C ARG A 48 21.55 31.45 22.40
N GLN A 49 22.52 31.40 23.32
CA GLN A 49 23.92 31.47 22.95
C GLN A 49 24.37 30.14 22.36
N ARG A 50 25.17 30.21 21.29
CA ARG A 50 25.71 29.04 20.61
C ARG A 50 26.86 28.46 21.43
N SER A 51 26.78 27.18 21.79
CA SER A 51 27.86 26.43 22.43
C SER A 51 28.88 25.94 21.39
N GLY A 52 29.87 26.78 21.03
CA GLY A 52 30.93 26.41 20.08
C GLY A 52 32.03 27.47 19.93
N LYS A 53 33.15 27.09 19.27
CA LYS A 53 34.24 28.02 18.95
C LYS A 53 33.74 29.16 18.05
N GLY A 54 33.87 30.40 18.51
CA GLY A 54 33.46 31.61 17.79
C GLY A 54 32.19 32.29 18.34
N GLY A 55 31.53 31.73 19.34
CA GLY A 55 30.34 32.33 19.98
C GLY A 55 29.20 32.63 19.01
N GLY A 56 28.25 33.46 19.44
CA GLY A 56 27.13 33.93 18.62
C GLY A 56 25.75 33.53 19.16
N TRP A 57 24.72 34.05 18.50
CA TRP A 57 23.32 33.84 18.86
C TRP A 57 22.64 32.92 17.85
N GLU A 58 21.82 32.01 18.37
CA GLU A 58 20.87 31.22 17.62
C GLU A 58 19.45 31.67 17.94
N TYR A 59 18.60 31.70 16.91
CA TYR A 59 17.23 32.14 16.99
C TYR A 59 16.29 30.99 16.62
N SER A 60 15.18 30.89 17.35
CA SER A 60 14.10 29.95 17.03
C SER A 60 13.37 30.40 15.76
N TRP A 61 12.97 29.44 14.91
CA TRP A 61 12.10 29.66 13.75
C TRP A 61 10.77 30.35 14.09
N GLU A 62 10.34 30.31 15.36
CA GLU A 62 9.12 30.98 15.84
C GLU A 62 9.21 32.51 15.78
N LEU A 63 10.42 33.07 15.85
CA LEU A 63 10.69 34.51 15.73
C LEU A 63 10.58 35.02 14.28
N PHE A 64 10.49 34.12 13.30
CA PHE A 64 10.49 34.50 11.90
C PHE A 64 9.12 35.06 11.47
N PRO A 65 9.09 35.96 10.47
CA PRO A 65 7.86 36.41 9.85
C PRO A 65 6.97 35.25 9.42
N THR A 66 5.65 35.45 9.48
CA THR A 66 4.66 34.40 9.17
C THR A 66 4.84 33.78 7.78
N ARG A 67 5.26 34.57 6.78
CA ARG A 67 5.57 34.07 5.43
C ARG A 67 6.77 33.13 5.42
N ALA A 68 7.86 33.49 6.11
CA ALA A 68 9.04 32.65 6.25
C ALA A 68 8.71 31.32 6.97
N ARG A 69 7.96 31.38 8.08
CA ARG A 69 7.51 30.18 8.81
C ARG A 69 6.70 29.22 7.93
N ARG A 70 5.82 29.75 7.08
CA ARG A 70 5.01 28.94 6.15
C ARG A 70 5.87 28.18 5.14
N ILE A 71 6.93 28.79 4.62
CA ILE A 71 7.84 28.13 3.68
C ILE A 71 8.60 27.00 4.37
N LEU A 72 9.13 27.24 5.58
CA LEU A 72 9.82 26.22 6.36
C LEU A 72 8.91 25.02 6.67
N LEU A 73 7.65 25.28 7.03
CA LEU A 73 6.66 24.22 7.24
C LEU A 73 6.35 23.46 5.95
N LYS A 74 6.21 24.14 4.81
CA LYS A 74 5.98 23.51 3.50
C LYS A 74 7.16 22.65 3.06
N GLN A 75 8.40 23.09 3.33
CA GLN A 75 9.61 22.32 3.05
C GLN A 75 9.73 21.09 3.95
N SER A 76 9.21 21.17 5.18
CA SER A 76 9.20 20.04 6.12
C SER A 76 8.03 19.06 5.96
N ALA A 77 7.06 19.40 5.11
CA ALA A 77 6.04 18.44 4.74
C ALA A 77 6.74 17.26 4.04
N PRO A 78 6.42 16.01 4.40
CA PRO A 78 7.02 14.85 3.76
C PRO A 78 6.81 14.99 2.25
N LYS A 79 7.91 15.22 1.53
CA LYS A 79 7.91 15.29 0.07
C LYS A 79 7.48 13.90 -0.38
N ALA A 80 6.30 13.79 -0.97
CA ALA A 80 5.81 12.53 -1.53
C ALA A 80 6.92 11.97 -2.40
N VAL A 81 7.51 10.85 -1.94
CA VAL A 81 8.56 10.14 -2.65
C VAL A 81 8.01 9.90 -4.04
N ALA A 82 8.72 10.36 -5.07
CA ALA A 82 8.35 10.10 -6.45
C ALA A 82 8.23 8.59 -6.60
N GLU A 83 6.98 8.12 -6.64
CA GLU A 83 6.66 6.71 -6.77
C GLU A 83 7.38 6.24 -8.03
N THR A 84 8.19 5.19 -7.89
CA THR A 84 8.71 4.42 -9.03
C THR A 84 7.54 4.27 -9.99
N LYS A 85 7.65 4.76 -11.24
CA LYS A 85 6.55 4.68 -12.22
C LYS A 85 6.22 3.21 -12.41
N VAL A 86 5.31 2.69 -11.60
CA VAL A 86 4.79 1.34 -11.71
C VAL A 86 4.12 1.31 -13.06
N ASP A 87 4.50 0.35 -13.90
CA ASP A 87 3.80 0.12 -15.15
C ASP A 87 2.36 -0.32 -14.83
N LEU A 88 1.45 0.66 -14.86
CA LEU A 88 0.03 0.48 -14.54
C LEU A 88 -0.66 -0.39 -15.59
N HIS A 89 -0.15 -0.39 -16.82
CA HIS A 89 -0.68 -1.20 -17.91
C HIS A 89 -0.38 -2.68 -17.65
N ALA A 90 0.88 -3.04 -17.41
CA ALA A 90 1.26 -4.40 -17.07
C ALA A 90 0.53 -4.90 -15.80
N TYR A 91 0.34 -4.02 -14.82
CA TYR A 91 -0.43 -4.35 -13.62
C TYR A 91 -1.88 -4.69 -13.95
N TYR A 92 -2.56 -3.85 -14.73
CA TYR A 92 -3.94 -4.08 -15.12
C TYR A 92 -4.11 -5.37 -15.91
N GLU A 93 -3.20 -5.65 -16.85
CA GLU A 93 -3.29 -6.85 -17.68
C GLU A 93 -3.18 -8.14 -16.88
N ALA A 94 -2.37 -8.15 -15.82
CA ALA A 94 -2.23 -9.29 -14.93
C ALA A 94 -3.45 -9.55 -14.01
N LEU A 95 -4.44 -8.64 -13.97
CA LEU A 95 -5.62 -8.79 -13.10
C LEU A 95 -6.62 -9.82 -13.65
N PRO A 96 -7.26 -10.62 -12.78
CA PRO A 96 -8.41 -11.44 -13.16
C PRO A 96 -9.57 -10.60 -13.70
N ASP A 97 -10.33 -11.16 -14.64
CA ASP A 97 -11.46 -10.48 -15.31
C ASP A 97 -12.49 -9.89 -14.33
N ARG A 98 -12.76 -10.60 -13.23
CA ARG A 98 -13.67 -10.13 -12.17
C ARG A 98 -13.21 -8.78 -11.58
N ILE A 99 -11.91 -8.52 -11.51
CA ILE A 99 -11.35 -7.27 -11.00
C ILE A 99 -11.33 -6.21 -12.11
N LYS A 100 -10.97 -6.61 -13.34
CA LYS A 100 -11.03 -5.73 -14.53
C LYS A 100 -12.44 -5.13 -14.70
N LYS A 101 -13.50 -5.93 -14.50
CA LYS A 101 -14.91 -5.47 -14.51
C LYS A 101 -15.18 -4.30 -13.55
N LYS A 102 -14.62 -4.31 -12.35
CA LYS A 102 -14.79 -3.21 -11.38
C LYS A 102 -14.12 -1.91 -11.85
N ALA A 103 -12.96 -2.01 -12.50
CA ALA A 103 -12.29 -0.85 -13.07
C ALA A 103 -13.10 -0.27 -14.24
N GLN A 104 -13.66 -1.14 -15.08
CA GLN A 104 -14.55 -0.78 -16.18
C GLN A 104 -15.84 -0.11 -15.67
N GLU A 105 -16.47 -0.65 -14.64
CA GLU A 105 -17.65 -0.05 -13.99
C GLU A 105 -17.34 1.37 -13.52
N ARG A 106 -16.22 1.58 -12.80
CA ARG A 106 -15.80 2.91 -12.36
C ARG A 106 -15.58 3.87 -13.53
N LYS A 107 -14.94 3.39 -14.60
CA LYS A 107 -14.70 4.19 -15.79
C LYS A 107 -16.02 4.61 -16.44
N ARG A 108 -16.99 3.70 -16.57
CA ARG A 108 -18.32 4.00 -17.10
C ARG A 108 -19.01 5.12 -16.33
N VAL A 109 -18.90 5.13 -15.00
CA VAL A 109 -19.46 6.21 -14.17
C VAL A 109 -18.78 7.55 -14.46
N LEU A 110 -17.45 7.57 -14.64
CA LEU A 110 -16.76 8.81 -14.99
C LEU A 110 -17.12 9.29 -16.41
N ASP A 111 -17.23 8.36 -17.37
CA ASP A 111 -17.62 8.66 -18.75
C ASP A 111 -19.06 9.22 -18.81
N LEU A 112 -19.97 8.69 -17.97
CA LEU A 112 -21.32 9.23 -17.79
C LEU A 112 -21.30 10.66 -17.25
N VAL A 113 -20.53 10.93 -16.20
CA VAL A 113 -20.40 12.28 -15.63
C VAL A 113 -19.87 13.26 -16.67
N LEU A 114 -18.85 12.87 -17.46
CA LEU A 114 -18.34 13.70 -18.55
C LEU A 114 -19.37 13.95 -19.66
N THR A 115 -20.22 12.96 -19.94
CA THR A 115 -21.30 13.11 -20.92
C THR A 115 -22.31 14.15 -20.46
N LEU A 116 -22.72 14.08 -19.19
CA LEU A 116 -23.63 15.06 -18.57
C LEU A 116 -23.02 16.46 -18.51
N GLU A 117 -21.72 16.58 -18.22
CA GLU A 117 -21.00 17.86 -18.29
C GLU A 117 -21.01 18.45 -19.71
N ARG A 118 -20.81 17.61 -20.73
CA ARG A 118 -20.86 18.03 -22.14
C ARG A 118 -22.27 18.48 -22.56
N ASP A 119 -23.30 17.86 -22.00
CA ASP A 119 -24.70 18.21 -22.25
C ASP A 119 -25.11 19.49 -21.50
N GLY A 120 -24.19 20.09 -20.72
CA GLY A 120 -24.34 21.41 -20.11
C GLY A 120 -24.70 21.39 -18.62
N LEU A 121 -24.79 20.21 -17.98
CA LEU A 121 -25.02 20.14 -16.54
C LEU A 121 -23.77 20.59 -15.77
N PRO A 122 -23.95 21.33 -14.66
CA PRO A 122 -22.83 21.64 -13.79
C PRO A 122 -22.27 20.33 -13.19
N ARG A 123 -20.95 20.27 -13.08
CA ARG A 123 -20.22 19.07 -12.65
C ARG A 123 -20.72 18.45 -11.34
N ASP A 124 -21.14 19.25 -10.38
CA ASP A 124 -21.64 18.73 -9.11
C ASP A 124 -22.95 17.95 -9.30
N GLU A 125 -23.90 18.49 -10.05
CA GLU A 125 -25.16 17.81 -10.39
C GLU A 125 -24.90 16.57 -11.25
N ALA A 126 -23.99 16.66 -12.23
CA ALA A 126 -23.58 15.51 -13.03
C ALA A 126 -23.01 14.37 -12.15
N VAL A 127 -22.20 14.71 -11.13
CA VAL A 127 -21.69 13.74 -10.16
C VAL A 127 -22.81 13.16 -9.29
N GLN A 128 -23.79 13.96 -8.86
CA GLN A 128 -24.95 13.45 -8.12
C GLN A 128 -25.80 12.49 -8.97
N HIS A 129 -26.00 12.81 -10.25
CA HIS A 129 -26.68 11.92 -11.20
C HIS A 129 -25.92 10.60 -11.38
N GLY A 130 -24.62 10.65 -11.66
CA GLY A 130 -23.79 9.45 -11.79
C GLY A 130 -23.71 8.63 -10.49
N ALA A 131 -23.75 9.29 -9.33
CA ALA A 131 -23.82 8.65 -8.01
C ALA A 131 -25.13 7.88 -7.83
N ALA A 132 -26.26 8.48 -8.21
CA ALA A 132 -27.57 7.86 -8.13
C ALA A 132 -27.68 6.64 -9.06
N GLU A 133 -27.23 6.75 -10.32
CA GLU A 133 -27.29 5.67 -11.30
C GLU A 133 -26.42 4.47 -10.90
N ALA A 134 -25.22 4.73 -10.38
CA ALA A 134 -24.27 3.68 -10.01
C ALA A 134 -24.42 3.17 -8.56
N GLY A 135 -25.31 3.76 -7.76
CA GLY A 135 -25.49 3.40 -6.36
C GLY A 135 -24.25 3.65 -5.49
N VAL A 136 -23.46 4.68 -5.81
CA VAL A 136 -22.24 5.06 -5.07
C VAL A 136 -22.32 6.48 -4.57
N SER A 137 -21.58 6.83 -3.51
CA SER A 137 -21.57 8.22 -3.01
C SER A 137 -20.85 9.17 -3.97
N ALA A 138 -21.31 10.42 -4.07
CA ALA A 138 -20.63 11.49 -4.81
C ALA A 138 -19.16 11.64 -4.39
N ARG A 139 -18.86 11.51 -3.09
CA ARG A 139 -17.48 11.53 -2.56
C ARG A 139 -16.60 10.43 -3.18
N THR A 140 -17.17 9.25 -3.46
CA THR A 140 -16.45 8.15 -4.10
C THR A 140 -16.07 8.51 -5.54
N ILE A 141 -16.96 9.15 -6.29
CA ILE A 141 -16.71 9.60 -7.66
C ILE A 141 -15.62 10.69 -7.68
N TRP A 142 -15.70 11.66 -6.76
CA TRP A 142 -14.64 12.66 -6.59
C TRP A 142 -13.27 12.04 -6.27
N ASN A 143 -13.24 10.99 -5.44
CA ASN A 143 -12.01 10.25 -5.19
C ASN A 143 -11.49 9.55 -6.45
N TRP A 144 -12.36 9.04 -7.32
CA TRP A 144 -11.95 8.45 -8.61
C TRP A 144 -11.40 9.50 -9.56
N PHE A 145 -12.03 10.67 -9.67
CA PHE A 145 -11.48 11.80 -10.43
C PHE A 145 -10.10 12.21 -9.93
N LYS A 146 -9.86 12.18 -8.62
CA LYS A 146 -8.54 12.43 -8.03
C LYS A 146 -7.49 11.38 -8.42
N LEU A 147 -7.88 10.12 -8.64
CA LEU A 147 -6.95 9.08 -9.08
C LEU A 147 -6.50 9.26 -10.53
N VAL A 148 -7.37 9.82 -11.38
CA VAL A 148 -7.13 9.98 -12.82
C VAL A 148 -6.62 11.37 -13.20
N SER A 149 -6.58 12.33 -12.27
CA SER A 149 -6.20 13.71 -12.56
C SER A 149 -4.76 13.89 -13.08
N GLY A 150 -3.91 12.87 -12.93
CA GLY A 150 -2.53 12.85 -13.44
C GLY A 150 -2.31 11.97 -14.68
N ALA A 151 -3.36 11.38 -15.25
CA ALA A 151 -3.28 10.52 -16.43
C ALA A 151 -3.30 11.35 -17.74
N ALA A 152 -2.68 10.83 -18.81
CA ALA A 152 -2.58 11.56 -20.08
C ALA A 152 -3.94 11.73 -20.81
N GLY A 153 -4.93 10.90 -20.48
CA GLY A 153 -6.29 11.05 -21.01
C GLY A 153 -7.25 9.91 -20.62
N PRO A 154 -8.51 9.94 -21.10
CA PRO A 154 -9.56 8.97 -20.76
C PRO A 154 -9.23 7.51 -21.09
N SER A 155 -8.33 7.28 -22.05
CA SER A 155 -7.82 5.95 -22.40
C SER A 155 -7.00 5.32 -21.27
N GLU A 156 -6.22 6.12 -20.53
CA GLU A 156 -5.38 5.63 -19.43
C GLU A 156 -6.13 5.51 -18.11
N TRP A 157 -7.30 6.15 -17.97
CA TRP A 157 -8.08 6.16 -16.73
C TRP A 157 -8.41 4.77 -16.22
N LEU A 158 -8.61 3.82 -17.13
CA LEU A 158 -8.89 2.42 -16.79
C LEU A 158 -7.81 1.83 -15.88
N TYR A 159 -6.54 2.12 -16.15
CA TYR A 159 -5.40 1.59 -15.39
C TYR A 159 -5.29 2.23 -14.01
N HIS A 160 -5.58 3.53 -13.90
CA HIS A 160 -5.59 4.26 -12.64
C HIS A 160 -6.77 3.88 -11.73
N LEU A 161 -7.91 3.53 -12.32
CA LEU A 161 -9.13 3.13 -11.59
C LEU A 161 -9.10 1.69 -11.09
N ALA A 162 -8.14 0.88 -11.55
CA ALA A 162 -7.96 -0.49 -11.13
C ALA A 162 -7.74 -0.59 -9.60
N PRO A 163 -8.48 -1.46 -8.87
CA PRO A 163 -8.36 -1.55 -7.42
C PRO A 163 -6.95 -2.00 -6.94
N ARG A 164 -6.20 -1.08 -6.32
CA ARG A 164 -4.81 -1.31 -5.90
C ARG A 164 -4.63 -2.08 -4.58
N HIS A 165 -5.67 -2.28 -3.79
CA HIS A 165 -5.57 -3.05 -2.54
C HIS A 165 -5.26 -4.55 -2.78
N ARG A 166 -5.37 -5.01 -4.03
CA ARG A 166 -4.85 -6.32 -4.49
C ARG A 166 -3.63 -6.20 -5.39
N ALA A 167 -3.03 -5.02 -5.52
CA ALA A 167 -1.78 -4.82 -6.26
C ALA A 167 -0.60 -5.53 -5.59
N GLY A 168 -0.71 -5.72 -4.28
CA GLY A 168 0.10 -6.65 -3.51
C GLY A 168 -0.59 -8.00 -3.33
N GLY A 169 -1.20 -8.56 -4.38
CA GLY A 169 -1.56 -9.97 -4.43
C GLY A 169 -0.29 -10.79 -4.40
N CYS A 170 0.45 -10.72 -3.30
CA CYS A 170 1.52 -11.64 -2.97
C CYS A 170 0.87 -13.01 -3.08
N LYS A 171 1.17 -13.72 -4.16
CA LYS A 171 1.00 -15.17 -4.19
C LYS A 171 1.76 -15.63 -2.95
N LYS A 172 1.03 -15.87 -1.85
CA LYS A 172 1.64 -16.19 -0.57
C LYS A 172 2.64 -17.31 -0.86
N ALA A 173 3.91 -17.08 -0.54
CA ALA A 173 4.94 -18.06 -0.80
C ALA A 173 4.45 -19.41 -0.29
N LYS A 174 4.49 -20.45 -1.14
CA LYS A 174 4.02 -21.79 -0.76
C LYS A 174 4.71 -22.14 0.57
N ALA A 175 3.92 -22.49 1.58
CA ALA A 175 4.45 -22.81 2.90
C ALA A 175 5.55 -23.87 2.74
N LYS A 176 6.74 -23.56 3.27
CA LYS A 176 7.91 -24.44 3.17
C LYS A 176 7.58 -25.72 3.95
N CYS A 177 7.66 -26.87 3.29
CA CYS A 177 7.55 -28.17 3.95
C CYS A 177 8.70 -29.06 3.47
N SER A 178 9.10 -30.00 4.31
CA SER A 178 10.08 -31.00 3.92
C SER A 178 9.46 -31.97 2.88
N LYS A 179 10.29 -32.48 1.97
CA LYS A 179 9.89 -33.54 1.03
C LYS A 179 9.51 -34.83 1.79
N ALA A 180 10.30 -35.16 2.82
CA ALA A 180 10.08 -36.32 3.69
C ALA A 180 8.69 -36.34 4.36
N PHE A 181 8.19 -35.20 4.84
CA PHE A 181 6.83 -35.10 5.38
C PHE A 181 5.77 -35.57 4.39
N PHE A 182 5.86 -35.10 3.14
CA PHE A 182 4.88 -35.46 2.11
C PHE A 182 5.01 -36.89 1.64
N ASP A 183 6.23 -37.41 1.53
CA ASP A 183 6.46 -38.79 1.11
C ASP A 183 5.92 -39.77 2.15
N LEU A 184 6.12 -39.50 3.45
CA LEU A 184 5.52 -40.28 4.53
C LEU A 184 3.99 -40.16 4.54
N LEU A 185 3.45 -38.95 4.38
CA LEU A 185 2.00 -38.74 4.33
C LEU A 185 1.36 -39.49 3.15
N LYS A 186 2.00 -39.49 1.98
CA LYS A 186 1.54 -40.25 0.80
C LYS A 186 1.60 -41.75 1.06
N ALA A 187 2.72 -42.25 1.56
CA ALA A 187 2.90 -43.67 1.83
C ALA A 187 1.85 -44.20 2.82
N ASP A 188 1.58 -43.46 3.88
CA ASP A 188 0.62 -43.87 4.91
C ASP A 188 -0.84 -43.74 4.46
N TYR A 189 -1.18 -42.64 3.78
CA TYR A 189 -2.56 -42.37 3.36
C TYR A 189 -3.02 -43.21 2.16
N LEU A 190 -2.12 -43.49 1.21
CA LEU A 190 -2.44 -44.23 -0.01
C LEU A 190 -2.36 -45.76 0.15
N ARG A 191 -1.99 -46.24 1.34
CA ARG A 191 -2.03 -47.66 1.67
C ARG A 191 -3.47 -48.17 1.69
N VAL A 192 -3.68 -49.42 1.28
CA VAL A 192 -4.91 -50.16 1.57
C VAL A 192 -5.12 -50.16 3.10
N ASP A 193 -6.30 -49.70 3.55
CA ASP A 193 -6.60 -49.43 4.96
C ASP A 193 -5.73 -48.35 5.65
N GLY A 194 -5.30 -47.32 4.91
CA GLY A 194 -4.58 -46.16 5.46
C GLY A 194 -5.36 -45.32 6.49
N GLY A 195 -6.66 -45.58 6.65
CA GLY A 195 -7.54 -44.85 7.58
C GLY A 195 -8.02 -43.50 7.03
N SER A 196 -8.27 -42.55 7.94
CA SER A 196 -8.67 -41.19 7.56
C SER A 196 -7.44 -40.34 7.24
N PHE A 197 -7.60 -39.34 6.36
CA PHE A 197 -6.52 -38.39 6.04
C PHE A 197 -5.98 -37.70 7.30
N SER A 198 -6.87 -37.39 8.25
CA SER A 198 -6.50 -36.74 9.51
C SER A 198 -5.61 -37.65 10.37
N ALA A 199 -5.89 -38.96 10.42
CA ALA A 199 -5.04 -39.91 11.15
C ALA A 199 -3.65 -40.02 10.52
N SER A 200 -3.57 -40.17 9.19
CA SER A 200 -2.28 -40.19 8.48
C SER A 200 -1.49 -38.90 8.63
N TYR A 201 -2.19 -37.76 8.62
CA TYR A 201 -1.60 -36.46 8.88
C TYR A 201 -0.99 -36.37 10.28
N LEU A 202 -1.70 -36.82 11.32
CA LEU A 202 -1.20 -36.80 12.70
C LEU A 202 0.08 -37.64 12.84
N ARG A 203 0.09 -38.87 12.28
CA ARG A 203 1.29 -39.74 12.27
C ARG A 203 2.48 -39.08 11.56
N ALA A 204 2.25 -38.46 10.40
CA ALA A 204 3.30 -37.75 9.68
C ALA A 204 3.81 -36.51 10.45
N VAL A 205 2.94 -35.81 11.17
CA VAL A 205 3.31 -34.67 12.03
C VAL A 205 4.11 -35.14 13.25
N GLU A 206 3.73 -36.23 13.90
CA GLU A 206 4.48 -36.83 15.01
C GLU A 206 5.91 -37.16 14.59
N TRP A 207 6.07 -37.83 13.43
CA TRP A 207 7.39 -38.11 12.88
C TRP A 207 8.18 -36.82 12.58
N CYS A 208 7.53 -35.79 12.04
CA CYS A 208 8.18 -34.50 11.79
C CYS A 208 8.63 -33.81 13.06
N LYS A 209 7.82 -33.85 14.13
CA LYS A 209 8.17 -33.30 15.43
C LYS A 209 9.38 -34.00 16.03
N ALA A 210 9.42 -35.34 15.97
CA ALA A 210 10.54 -36.14 16.45
C ALA A 210 11.85 -35.86 15.69
N ASN A 211 11.76 -35.58 14.39
CA ASN A 211 12.92 -35.40 13.50
C ASN A 211 13.25 -33.93 13.16
N GLY A 212 12.57 -32.97 13.82
CA GLY A 212 12.75 -31.53 13.57
C GLY A 212 12.47 -31.10 12.12
N LYS A 213 11.55 -31.78 11.42
CA LYS A 213 11.22 -31.49 10.02
C LYS A 213 10.04 -30.52 9.91
N ALA A 214 10.09 -29.64 8.91
CA ALA A 214 8.99 -28.73 8.62
C ALA A 214 7.78 -29.48 8.02
N PHE A 215 6.59 -29.19 8.56
CA PHE A 215 5.31 -29.78 8.15
C PHE A 215 4.26 -28.68 7.84
N LEU A 216 3.17 -29.06 7.18
CA LEU A 216 2.08 -28.15 6.82
C LEU A 216 0.89 -28.24 7.78
N THR A 217 -0.02 -27.26 7.71
CA THR A 217 -1.36 -27.41 8.29
C THR A 217 -2.17 -28.45 7.53
N GLU A 218 -3.06 -29.18 8.21
CA GLU A 218 -3.83 -30.27 7.62
C GLU A 218 -4.59 -29.84 6.35
N ARG A 219 -5.28 -28.69 6.39
CA ARG A 219 -6.02 -28.15 5.23
C ARG A 219 -5.11 -27.93 4.02
N THR A 220 -3.88 -27.48 4.25
CA THR A 220 -2.92 -27.18 3.19
C THR A 220 -2.28 -28.46 2.66
N ALA A 221 -2.00 -29.42 3.55
CA ALA A 221 -1.54 -30.75 3.19
C ALA A 221 -2.58 -31.48 2.33
N ARG A 222 -3.86 -31.43 2.70
CA ARG A 222 -4.97 -32.05 1.96
C ARG A 222 -5.16 -31.44 0.58
N ARG A 223 -5.14 -30.11 0.48
CA ARG A 223 -5.22 -29.41 -0.82
C ARG A 223 -4.07 -29.85 -1.73
N ARG A 224 -2.84 -29.85 -1.21
CA ARG A 224 -1.66 -30.22 -1.97
C ARG A 224 -1.63 -31.72 -2.31
N MET A 225 -2.14 -32.59 -1.44
CA MET A 225 -2.35 -34.01 -1.77
C MET A 225 -3.28 -34.18 -2.97
N ASN A 226 -4.40 -33.44 -3.01
CA ASN A 226 -5.34 -33.50 -4.14
C ASN A 226 -4.77 -32.89 -5.44
N GLU A 227 -3.83 -31.94 -5.33
CA GLU A 227 -3.11 -31.36 -6.48
C GLU A 227 -2.03 -32.32 -7.00
N GLU A 228 -1.29 -33.01 -6.13
CA GLU A 228 -0.23 -33.96 -6.51
C GLU A 228 -0.76 -35.34 -6.91
N VAL A 229 -1.82 -35.80 -6.24
CA VAL A 229 -2.44 -37.12 -6.45
C VAL A 229 -3.93 -36.93 -6.72
N PRO A 230 -4.38 -36.99 -7.98
CA PRO A 230 -5.79 -36.84 -8.33
C PRO A 230 -6.68 -37.85 -7.60
N ARG A 231 -7.96 -37.48 -7.40
CA ARG A 231 -8.93 -38.31 -6.66
C ARG A 231 -9.02 -39.74 -7.19
N VAL A 232 -8.96 -39.92 -8.51
CA VAL A 232 -9.01 -41.23 -9.18
C VAL A 232 -7.84 -42.12 -8.72
N THR A 233 -6.63 -41.58 -8.72
CA THR A 233 -5.42 -42.28 -8.25
C THR A 233 -5.51 -42.60 -6.76
N GLN A 234 -6.08 -41.71 -5.94
CA GLN A 234 -6.26 -41.97 -4.50
C GLN A 234 -7.23 -43.14 -4.25
N VAL A 235 -8.34 -43.19 -4.99
CA VAL A 235 -9.33 -44.27 -4.88
C VAL A 235 -8.73 -45.57 -5.36
N PHE A 236 -8.09 -45.58 -6.53
CA PHE A 236 -7.44 -46.77 -7.07
C PHE A 236 -6.39 -47.35 -6.10
N ALA A 237 -5.53 -46.51 -5.52
CA ALA A 237 -4.51 -46.95 -4.58
C ALA A 237 -5.09 -47.60 -3.31
N ARG A 238 -6.30 -47.18 -2.90
CA ARG A 238 -6.91 -47.60 -1.64
C ARG A 238 -7.93 -48.73 -1.78
N GLU A 239 -8.68 -48.73 -2.87
CA GLU A 239 -9.87 -49.56 -3.09
C GLU A 239 -9.72 -50.44 -4.35
N GLY A 240 -8.63 -50.27 -5.12
CA GLY A 240 -8.38 -51.01 -6.35
C GLY A 240 -9.36 -50.64 -7.48
N GLU A 241 -9.55 -51.57 -8.41
CA GLU A 241 -10.45 -51.40 -9.57
C GLU A 241 -11.92 -51.26 -9.16
N ALA A 242 -12.33 -51.93 -8.08
CA ALA A 242 -13.69 -51.86 -7.56
C ALA A 242 -14.07 -50.43 -7.15
N GLY A 243 -13.17 -49.71 -6.48
CA GLY A 243 -13.41 -48.31 -6.09
C GLY A 243 -13.53 -47.35 -7.27
N LEU A 244 -12.82 -47.62 -8.38
CA LEU A 244 -12.91 -46.80 -9.59
C LEU A 244 -14.31 -46.79 -10.19
N MET A 245 -15.02 -47.93 -10.14
CA MET A 245 -16.39 -48.05 -10.66
C MET A 245 -17.41 -47.22 -9.88
N CYS A 246 -17.11 -46.89 -8.62
CA CYS A 246 -17.98 -46.07 -7.77
C CYS A 246 -17.71 -44.56 -7.90
N ILE A 247 -16.70 -44.15 -8.68
CA ILE A 247 -16.45 -42.73 -8.92
C ILE A 247 -17.46 -42.23 -9.95
N PRO A 248 -18.30 -41.23 -9.63
CA PRO A 248 -19.22 -40.67 -10.61
C PRO A 248 -18.43 -40.07 -11.78
N THR A 249 -18.69 -40.55 -12.98
CA THR A 249 -18.20 -39.94 -14.22
C THR A 249 -18.79 -38.54 -14.31
N ARG A 250 -17.95 -37.51 -14.22
CA ARG A 250 -18.38 -36.14 -14.48
C ARG A 250 -18.52 -35.99 -15.99
N TYR A 251 -19.76 -35.99 -16.48
CA TYR A 251 -20.10 -35.44 -17.79
C TYR A 251 -20.10 -33.91 -17.74
#